data_AF-A0A1J5T562-F1
#
_entry.id   AF-A0A1J5T562-F1
#
_cell.length_a   1.000
_cell.length_b   1.000
_cell.length_c   1.000
_cell.angle_alpha   90.00
_cell.angle_beta   90.00
_cell.angle_gamma   90.00
#
_symmetry.space_group_name_H-M   'P 1'
#
loop_
_entity.id
_entity.type
_entity.pdbx_description
1 polymer ?
#
loop_
_entity_poly.entity_id
_entity_poly.type
_entity_poly.pdbx_seq_one_letter_code
_entity_poly.pdbx_strand_id
1 'polypeptide(L)'
;MLPDLPELKNDLNSLLMDYVKAQVKLRMPGLNEVPQHIIHEGMRMRILRADGSVDDSQLKLASSEILIGADEVPVMGPKERTSKLDSLAEDMARQISQHAFASLNETLDQAGQVVNQGRRPLDADGILAMFDKMQIDFDEHGSPKNISVIVGPNTFASAKKEFERLSSEPELRARHEELMQKKWMEWRDREATRKLVG
;
A
#
# COMPACT_ATOMS: atom_id res chain seq x y z
N MET A 1 -41.51 -17.10 22.63
CA MET A 1 -40.63 -16.06 22.05
C MET A 1 -39.28 -16.20 22.70
N LEU A 2 -38.19 -16.25 21.92
CA LEU A 2 -36.85 -16.18 22.50
C LEU A 2 -36.65 -14.77 23.07
N PRO A 3 -36.01 -14.63 24.24
CA PRO A 3 -35.68 -13.32 24.80
C PRO A 3 -34.73 -12.59 23.86
N ASP A 4 -34.97 -11.29 23.66
CA ASP A 4 -34.04 -10.46 22.92
C ASP A 4 -32.83 -10.12 23.80
N LEU A 5 -31.63 -10.30 23.25
CA LEU A 5 -30.35 -10.11 23.94
C LEU A 5 -29.53 -9.07 23.16
N PRO A 6 -29.80 -7.77 23.33
CA PRO A 6 -29.19 -6.72 22.53
C PRO A 6 -27.67 -6.60 22.74
N GLU A 7 -27.18 -6.77 23.97
CA GLU A 7 -25.75 -6.71 24.28
C GLU A 7 -24.98 -7.82 23.53
N LEU A 8 -25.47 -9.06 23.59
CA LEU A 8 -24.87 -10.19 22.87
C LEU A 8 -24.83 -9.96 21.35
N LYS A 9 -25.88 -9.35 20.78
CA LYS A 9 -25.94 -9.02 19.35
C LYS A 9 -24.88 -7.98 18.98
N ASN A 10 -24.71 -6.96 19.81
CA ASN A 10 -23.70 -5.91 19.60
C ASN A 10 -22.28 -6.46 19.71
N ASP A 11 -22.02 -7.32 20.70
CA ASP A 11 -20.72 -7.98 20.87
C ASP A 11 -20.40 -8.87 19.68
N LEU A 12 -21.38 -9.66 19.22
CA LEU A 12 -21.22 -10.50 18.04
C LEU A 12 -20.94 -9.66 16.79
N ASN A 13 -21.67 -8.57 16.60
CA ASN A 13 -21.44 -7.66 15.47
C ASN A 13 -20.03 -7.05 15.51
N SER A 14 -19.57 -6.60 16.67
CA SER A 14 -18.22 -6.06 16.86
C SER A 14 -17.16 -7.10 16.48
N LEU A 15 -17.31 -8.33 16.98
CA LEU A 15 -16.40 -9.43 16.68
C LEU A 15 -16.34 -9.76 15.19
N LEU A 16 -17.51 -9.81 14.53
CA LEU A 16 -17.58 -10.05 13.09
C LEU A 16 -16.94 -8.92 12.28
N MET A 17 -17.16 -7.66 12.68
CA MET A 17 -16.52 -6.51 12.02
C MET A 17 -15.01 -6.50 12.21
N ASP A 18 -14.52 -6.85 13.39
CA ASP A 18 -13.07 -6.93 13.63
C ASP A 18 -12.43 -8.08 12.86
N TYR A 19 -13.13 -9.21 12.70
CA TYR A 19 -12.73 -10.27 11.76
C TYR A 19 -12.60 -9.73 10.34
N VAL A 20 -13.63 -9.04 9.83
CA VAL A 20 -13.60 -8.46 8.47
C VAL A 20 -12.45 -7.46 8.33
N LYS A 21 -12.23 -6.56 9.28
CA LYS A 21 -11.10 -5.61 9.24
C LYS A 21 -9.74 -6.31 9.16
N ALA A 22 -9.53 -7.34 9.98
CA ALA A 22 -8.30 -8.13 9.96
C ALA A 22 -8.12 -8.83 8.60
N GLN A 23 -9.19 -9.41 8.07
CA GLN A 23 -9.23 -10.09 6.79
C GLN A 23 -8.98 -9.15 5.60
N VAL A 24 -9.53 -7.93 5.63
CA VAL A 24 -9.25 -6.86 4.66
C VAL A 24 -7.77 -6.52 4.68
N LYS A 25 -7.20 -6.28 5.88
CA LYS A 25 -5.77 -5.95 6.04
C LYS A 25 -4.86 -7.03 5.46
N LEU A 26 -5.15 -8.31 5.70
CA LEU A 26 -4.37 -9.43 5.16
C LEU A 26 -4.40 -9.51 3.63
N ARG A 27 -5.51 -9.10 3.01
CA ARG A 27 -5.72 -9.15 1.54
C ARG A 27 -5.18 -7.92 0.78
N MET A 28 -4.54 -6.97 1.47
CA MET A 28 -3.95 -5.76 0.86
C MET A 28 -2.42 -5.79 0.96
N PRO A 29 -1.74 -6.62 0.15
CA PRO A 29 -0.28 -6.75 0.22
C PRO A 29 0.42 -5.42 -0.05
N GLY A 30 1.38 -5.06 0.81
CA GLY A 30 2.16 -3.83 0.74
C GLY A 30 1.44 -2.58 1.28
N LEU A 31 0.11 -2.58 1.35
CA LEU A 31 -0.67 -1.53 2.01
C LEU A 31 -1.03 -1.89 3.46
N ASN A 32 -0.90 -3.16 3.84
CA ASN A 32 -1.15 -3.66 5.19
C ASN A 32 -0.17 -3.10 6.25
N GLU A 33 0.98 -2.59 5.83
CA GLU A 33 1.97 -1.95 6.71
C GLU A 33 1.67 -0.46 6.93
N VAL A 34 0.80 0.13 6.11
CA VAL A 34 0.45 1.55 6.20
C VAL A 34 -0.39 1.79 7.47
N PRO A 35 -0.01 2.76 8.33
CA PRO A 35 -0.79 3.12 9.50
C PRO A 35 -2.21 3.56 9.12
N GLN A 36 -3.19 3.11 9.91
CA GLN A 36 -4.59 3.49 9.75
C GLN A 36 -5.02 4.35 10.93
N HIS A 37 -5.74 5.42 10.63
CA HIS A 37 -6.27 6.33 11.63
C HIS A 37 -7.77 6.55 11.40
N ILE A 38 -8.53 6.62 12.48
CA ILE A 38 -9.95 6.95 12.43
C ILE A 38 -10.08 8.46 12.33
N ILE A 39 -10.80 8.91 11.30
CA ILE A 39 -11.19 10.31 11.15
C ILE A 39 -12.62 10.43 11.68
N HIS A 40 -12.80 11.16 12.78
CA HIS A 40 -14.12 11.33 13.42
C HIS A 40 -14.97 12.39 12.73
N GLU A 41 -14.33 13.39 12.10
CA GLU A 41 -15.01 14.56 11.53
C GLU A 41 -14.48 14.92 10.15
N GLY A 42 -15.37 15.38 9.28
CA GLY A 42 -15.05 15.83 7.92
C GLY A 42 -14.97 14.70 6.89
N MET A 43 -14.97 15.10 5.61
CA MET A 43 -14.87 14.19 4.45
C MET A 43 -13.74 14.57 3.48
N ARG A 44 -12.81 15.42 3.95
CA ARG A 44 -11.73 16.00 3.14
C ARG A 44 -10.43 15.96 3.92
N MET A 45 -9.35 15.66 3.21
CA MET A 45 -7.99 15.82 3.70
C MET A 45 -7.33 16.98 2.95
N ARG A 46 -6.63 17.84 3.68
CA ARG A 46 -5.87 18.96 3.11
C ARG A 46 -4.42 18.84 3.55
N ILE A 47 -3.50 18.90 2.60
CA ILE A 47 -2.06 18.95 2.85
C ILE A 47 -1.60 20.37 2.50
N LEU A 48 -1.05 21.08 3.49
CA LEU A 48 -0.34 22.33 3.29
C LEU A 48 1.15 22.02 3.23
N ARG A 49 1.78 22.26 2.06
CA ARG A 49 3.20 22.01 1.87
C ARG A 49 4.03 23.23 2.31
N ALA A 50 5.33 23.01 2.51
CA ALA A 50 6.26 24.06 2.95
C ALA A 50 6.41 25.21 1.94
N ASP A 51 6.13 24.95 0.66
CA ASP A 51 6.11 25.94 -0.42
C ASP A 51 4.80 26.76 -0.49
N GLY A 52 3.86 26.51 0.43
CA GLY A 52 2.54 27.15 0.47
C GLY A 52 1.53 26.55 -0.51
N SER A 53 1.89 25.53 -1.28
CA SER A 53 0.93 24.81 -2.11
C SER A 53 -0.05 24.02 -1.25
N VAL A 54 -1.29 23.97 -1.71
CA VAL A 54 -2.37 23.26 -1.03
C VAL A 54 -2.83 22.12 -1.92
N ASP A 55 -2.87 20.92 -1.36
CA ASP A 55 -3.45 19.76 -2.00
C ASP A 55 -4.63 19.28 -1.19
N ASP A 56 -5.74 19.04 -1.89
CA ASP A 56 -7.01 18.72 -1.29
C ASP A 56 -7.53 17.42 -1.89
N SER A 57 -7.64 16.41 -1.03
CA SER A 57 -8.10 15.07 -1.39
C SER A 57 -9.43 14.76 -0.71
N GLN A 58 -10.32 14.08 -1.44
CA GLN A 58 -11.59 13.62 -0.91
C GLN A 58 -11.47 12.18 -0.42
N LEU A 59 -12.20 11.85 0.64
CA LEU A 59 -12.31 10.46 1.09
C LEU A 59 -13.13 9.65 0.07
N LYS A 60 -12.57 8.52 -0.38
CA LYS A 60 -13.25 7.58 -1.28
C LYS A 60 -13.90 6.48 -0.44
N LEU A 61 -15.19 6.25 -0.65
CA LEU A 61 -15.93 5.19 0.04
C LEU A 61 -15.61 3.83 -0.59
N ALA A 62 -15.17 2.88 0.23
CA ALA A 62 -15.15 1.47 -0.12
C ALA A 62 -16.25 0.75 0.69
N SER A 63 -17.15 0.07 0.00
CA SER A 63 -18.31 -0.60 0.61
C SER A 63 -18.61 -1.91 -0.10
N SER A 64 -18.96 -2.94 0.65
CA SER A 64 -19.51 -4.19 0.11
C SER A 64 -20.77 -4.56 0.89
N GLU A 65 -21.72 -5.17 0.21
CA GLU A 65 -23.00 -5.61 0.76
C GLU A 65 -23.17 -7.11 0.50
N ILE A 66 -23.71 -7.82 1.50
CA ILE A 66 -24.15 -9.19 1.35
C ILE A 66 -25.59 -9.30 1.75
N LEU A 67 -26.37 -9.96 0.88
CA LEU A 67 -27.74 -10.34 1.16
C LEU A 67 -27.76 -11.77 1.71
N ILE A 68 -28.49 -11.95 2.81
CA ILE A 68 -28.74 -13.26 3.42
C ILE A 68 -30.24 -13.45 3.49
N GLY A 69 -30.75 -14.45 2.77
CA GLY A 69 -32.15 -14.84 2.83
C GLY A 69 -32.53 -15.38 4.21
N ALA A 70 -33.76 -15.11 4.67
CA ALA A 70 -34.24 -15.59 5.98
C ALA A 70 -34.28 -17.12 6.06
N ASP A 71 -34.47 -17.78 4.92
CA ASP A 71 -34.43 -19.21 4.69
C ASP A 71 -33.01 -19.81 4.73
N GLU A 72 -31.98 -19.01 4.43
CA GLU A 72 -30.58 -19.44 4.51
C GLU A 72 -30.06 -19.47 5.95
N VAL A 73 -30.53 -18.58 6.83
CA VAL A 73 -30.01 -18.43 8.21
C VAL A 73 -30.02 -19.73 9.03
N PRO A 74 -31.09 -20.54 9.04
CA PRO A 74 -31.15 -21.77 9.84
C PRO A 74 -30.21 -22.88 9.34
N VAL A 75 -29.95 -22.93 8.03
CA VAL A 75 -29.10 -23.94 7.40
C VAL A 75 -27.64 -23.50 7.30
N MET A 76 -27.37 -22.20 7.42
CA MET A 76 -26.04 -21.63 7.24
C MET A 76 -25.10 -22.02 8.39
N GLY A 77 -24.21 -22.96 8.08
CA GLY A 77 -23.18 -23.42 9.00
C GLY A 77 -22.09 -22.37 9.24
N PRO A 78 -21.24 -22.55 10.27
CA PRO A 78 -20.15 -21.61 10.57
C PRO A 78 -19.23 -21.32 9.38
N LYS A 79 -18.93 -22.32 8.55
CA LYS A 79 -18.06 -22.17 7.37
C LYS A 79 -18.66 -21.28 6.28
N GLU A 80 -19.96 -21.39 6.05
CA GLU A 80 -20.65 -20.57 5.04
C GLU A 80 -20.74 -19.12 5.53
N ARG A 81 -20.97 -18.91 6.83
CA ARG A 81 -20.92 -17.58 7.45
C ARG A 81 -19.56 -16.94 7.26
N THR A 82 -18.47 -17.64 7.60
CA THR A 82 -17.11 -17.11 7.41
C THR A 82 -16.82 -16.85 5.94
N SER A 83 -17.26 -17.71 5.03
CA SER A 83 -17.08 -17.50 3.58
C SER A 83 -17.77 -16.22 3.09
N LYS A 84 -18.96 -15.87 3.60
CA LYS A 84 -19.62 -14.60 3.29
C LYS A 84 -18.81 -13.41 3.84
N LEU A 85 -18.28 -13.50 5.06
CA LEU A 85 -17.41 -12.45 5.60
C LEU A 85 -16.11 -12.30 4.80
N ASP A 86 -15.56 -13.41 4.32
CA ASP A 86 -14.35 -13.41 3.48
C ASP A 86 -14.60 -12.72 2.13
N SER A 87 -15.77 -12.90 1.51
CA SER A 87 -16.11 -12.20 0.27
C SER A 87 -16.33 -10.70 0.50
N LEU A 88 -16.94 -10.28 1.62
CA LEU A 88 -16.98 -8.86 2.01
C LEU A 88 -15.57 -8.28 2.10
N ALA A 89 -14.68 -8.99 2.80
CA ALA A 89 -13.32 -8.55 3.02
C ALA A 89 -12.53 -8.46 1.70
N GLU A 90 -12.72 -9.41 0.78
CA GLU A 90 -12.10 -9.39 -0.54
C GLU A 90 -12.56 -8.20 -1.39
N ASP A 91 -13.87 -7.94 -1.43
CA ASP A 91 -14.42 -6.82 -2.18
C ASP A 91 -13.95 -5.46 -1.64
N MET A 92 -13.93 -5.32 -0.30
CA MET A 92 -13.42 -4.12 0.35
C MET A 92 -11.91 -3.94 0.10
N ALA A 93 -11.10 -4.99 0.27
CA ALA A 93 -9.66 -4.95 0.01
C ALA A 93 -9.35 -4.55 -1.44
N ARG A 94 -10.12 -5.07 -2.40
CA ARG A 94 -10.00 -4.72 -3.82
C ARG A 94 -10.28 -3.24 -4.06
N GLN A 95 -11.39 -2.70 -3.55
CA GLN A 95 -11.76 -1.30 -3.70
C GLN A 95 -10.74 -0.36 -3.05
N ILE A 96 -10.34 -0.65 -1.80
CA ILE A 96 -9.35 0.16 -1.07
C ILE A 96 -8.01 0.16 -1.82
N SER A 97 -7.53 -1.01 -2.26
CA SER A 97 -6.27 -1.11 -3.01
C SER A 97 -6.33 -0.33 -4.32
N GLN A 98 -7.42 -0.45 -5.08
CA GLN A 98 -7.62 0.32 -6.31
C GLN A 98 -7.61 1.82 -6.06
N HIS A 99 -8.30 2.30 -5.02
CA HIS A 99 -8.31 3.72 -4.67
C HIS A 99 -6.93 4.21 -4.21
N ALA A 100 -6.22 3.43 -3.42
CA ALA A 100 -4.89 3.76 -2.93
C ALA A 100 -3.89 3.86 -4.09
N PHE A 101 -3.78 2.83 -4.94
CA PHE A 101 -2.87 2.84 -6.08
C PHE A 101 -3.23 3.89 -7.14
N ALA A 102 -4.52 4.14 -7.37
CA ALA A 102 -4.94 5.21 -8.27
C ALA A 102 -4.51 6.59 -7.75
N SER A 103 -4.71 6.84 -6.46
CA SER A 103 -4.32 8.13 -5.84
C SER A 103 -2.81 8.28 -5.80
N LEU A 104 -2.06 7.22 -5.48
CA LEU A 104 -0.59 7.22 -5.57
C LEU A 104 -0.11 7.53 -6.99
N ASN A 105 -0.68 6.88 -8.00
CA ASN A 105 -0.29 7.10 -9.38
C ASN A 105 -0.57 8.54 -9.84
N GLU A 106 -1.72 9.10 -9.48
CA GLU A 106 -2.05 10.51 -9.74
C GLU A 106 -1.05 11.47 -9.10
N THR A 107 -0.74 11.28 -7.82
CA THR A 107 0.24 12.12 -7.11
C THR A 107 1.64 12.00 -7.71
N LEU A 108 2.09 10.79 -8.05
CA LEU A 108 3.40 10.55 -8.64
C LEU A 108 3.50 11.11 -10.06
N ASP A 109 2.42 11.07 -10.84
CA ASP A 109 2.38 11.62 -12.19
C ASP A 109 2.48 13.16 -12.15
N GLN A 110 1.70 13.80 -11.26
CA GLN A 110 1.79 15.25 -11.02
C GLN A 110 3.19 15.68 -10.57
N ALA A 111 3.86 14.87 -9.77
CA ALA A 111 5.23 15.12 -9.32
C ALA A 111 6.31 14.75 -10.37
N GLY A 112 5.93 14.20 -11.54
CA GLY A 112 6.87 13.74 -12.56
C GLY A 112 7.75 12.55 -12.11
N GLN A 113 7.33 11.82 -11.07
CA GLN A 113 8.06 10.69 -10.50
C GLN A 113 7.78 9.36 -11.20
N VAL A 114 6.80 9.33 -12.11
CA VAL A 114 6.51 8.14 -12.92
C VAL A 114 7.67 7.83 -13.87
N VAL A 115 8.03 6.55 -13.97
CA VAL A 115 8.94 6.01 -14.99
C VAL A 115 8.09 5.24 -16.00
N ASN A 116 7.92 5.81 -17.19
CA ASN A 116 7.09 5.20 -18.23
C ASN A 116 7.96 4.45 -19.26
N GLN A 117 7.80 3.14 -19.32
CA GLN A 117 8.47 2.25 -20.28
C GLN A 117 7.60 1.90 -21.49
N GLY A 118 6.42 2.52 -21.61
CA GLY A 118 5.43 2.21 -22.65
C GLY A 118 4.95 0.75 -22.54
N ARG A 119 5.05 0.02 -23.65
CA ARG A 119 4.69 -1.41 -23.72
C ARG A 119 5.86 -2.36 -23.46
N ARG A 120 7.04 -1.84 -23.10
CA ARG A 120 8.19 -2.69 -22.81
C ARG A 120 8.02 -3.34 -21.44
N PRO A 121 8.41 -4.61 -21.28
CA PRO A 121 8.46 -5.23 -19.96
C PRO A 121 9.45 -4.47 -19.07
N LEU A 122 9.28 -4.58 -17.75
CA LEU A 122 10.27 -4.07 -16.80
C LEU A 122 11.63 -4.72 -17.07
N ASP A 123 12.66 -3.89 -17.23
CA ASP A 123 14.05 -4.27 -17.43
C ASP A 123 14.94 -3.61 -16.37
N ALA A 124 16.20 -4.02 -16.32
CA ALA A 124 17.18 -3.48 -15.38
C ALA A 124 17.32 -1.94 -15.43
N ASP A 125 17.31 -1.35 -16.62
CA ASP A 125 17.41 0.11 -16.77
C ASP A 125 16.19 0.84 -16.18
N GLY A 126 14.99 0.30 -16.35
CA GLY A 126 13.79 0.82 -15.71
C GLY A 126 13.81 0.70 -14.19
N ILE A 127 14.36 -0.38 -13.65
CA ILE A 127 14.56 -0.54 -12.20
C ILE A 127 15.55 0.50 -11.68
N LEU A 128 16.67 0.73 -12.37
CA LEU A 128 17.63 1.79 -12.00
C LEU A 128 16.99 3.18 -12.07
N ALA A 129 16.21 3.47 -13.10
CA ALA A 129 15.48 4.73 -13.22
C ALA A 129 14.46 4.92 -12.08
N MET A 130 13.80 3.85 -11.65
CA MET A 130 12.93 3.87 -10.48
C MET A 130 13.71 4.25 -9.21
N PHE A 131 14.87 3.63 -8.97
CA PHE A 131 15.72 3.96 -7.82
C PHE A 131 16.28 5.38 -7.86
N ASP A 132 16.61 5.91 -9.04
CA ASP A 132 17.13 7.29 -9.17
C ASP A 132 16.06 8.34 -8.86
N LYS A 133 14.80 8.09 -9.19
CA LYS A 133 13.68 8.97 -8.83
C LYS A 133 13.22 8.83 -7.37
N MET A 134 13.46 7.67 -6.77
CA MET A 134 13.07 7.40 -5.40
C MET A 134 13.99 8.12 -4.40
N GLN A 135 13.39 8.67 -3.35
CA GLN A 135 14.13 9.11 -2.19
C GLN A 135 14.37 7.91 -1.28
N ILE A 136 15.65 7.59 -1.03
CA ILE A 136 16.03 6.41 -0.23
C ILE A 136 16.55 6.87 1.12
N ASP A 137 16.02 6.26 2.18
CA ASP A 137 16.55 6.39 3.53
C ASP A 137 17.49 5.24 3.83
N PHE A 138 18.50 5.50 4.63
CA PHE A 138 19.55 4.54 4.93
C PHE A 138 19.78 4.39 6.43
N ASP A 139 20.43 3.30 6.82
CA ASP A 139 20.90 3.06 8.19
C ASP A 139 22.29 3.62 8.48
N GLU A 140 22.75 3.48 9.72
CA GLU A 140 24.09 3.94 10.15
C GLU A 140 25.24 3.24 9.41
N HIS A 141 24.96 2.10 8.76
CA HIS A 141 25.93 1.30 8.00
C HIS A 141 25.85 1.54 6.49
N GLY A 142 24.97 2.44 6.03
CA GLY A 142 24.79 2.73 4.61
C GLY A 142 23.90 1.74 3.86
N SER A 143 23.12 0.92 4.56
CA SER A 143 22.14 0.01 3.93
C SER A 143 20.79 0.72 3.74
N PRO A 144 20.15 0.61 2.56
CA PRO A 144 18.81 1.16 2.34
C PRO A 144 17.78 0.58 3.32
N LYS A 145 16.92 1.42 3.88
CA LYS A 145 15.81 1.03 4.75
C LYS A 145 14.48 1.06 4.02
N ASN A 146 13.60 0.12 4.39
CA ASN A 146 12.16 0.11 4.08
C ASN A 146 11.80 0.23 2.59
N ILE A 147 12.60 -0.36 1.69
CA ILE A 147 12.26 -0.43 0.27
C ILE A 147 11.37 -1.65 0.05
N SER A 148 10.10 -1.38 -0.28
CA SER A 148 9.13 -2.40 -0.70
C SER A 148 8.71 -2.15 -2.13
N VAL A 149 8.87 -3.14 -3.00
CA VAL A 149 8.46 -3.08 -4.40
C VAL A 149 7.23 -3.96 -4.59
N ILE A 150 6.12 -3.35 -4.99
CA ILE A 150 4.86 -4.05 -5.24
C ILE A 150 4.73 -4.29 -6.75
N VAL A 151 4.56 -5.55 -7.14
CA VAL A 151 4.38 -5.96 -8.53
C VAL A 151 3.19 -6.89 -8.67
N GLY A 152 2.53 -6.83 -9.83
CA GLY A 152 1.43 -7.73 -10.14
C GLY A 152 1.90 -9.18 -10.25
N PRO A 153 1.00 -10.17 -10.04
CA PRO A 153 1.37 -11.59 -10.06
C PRO A 153 1.96 -12.03 -11.40
N ASN A 154 1.47 -11.48 -12.51
CA ASN A 154 1.94 -11.81 -13.86
C ASN A 154 3.34 -11.23 -14.17
N THR A 155 3.76 -10.17 -13.48
CA THR A 155 5.05 -9.49 -13.69
C THR A 155 6.09 -9.85 -12.64
N PHE A 156 5.70 -10.54 -11.56
CA PHE A 156 6.59 -10.90 -10.46
C PHE A 156 7.79 -11.74 -10.93
N ALA A 157 7.56 -12.77 -11.74
CA ALA A 157 8.63 -13.66 -12.19
C ALA A 157 9.65 -12.94 -13.10
N SER A 158 9.20 -12.05 -13.98
CA SER A 158 10.09 -11.25 -14.82
C SER A 158 10.83 -10.19 -14.00
N ALA A 159 10.14 -9.49 -13.10
CA ALA A 159 10.75 -8.48 -12.23
C ALA A 159 11.85 -9.10 -11.36
N LYS A 160 11.57 -10.26 -10.74
CA LYS A 160 12.55 -10.98 -9.91
C LYS A 160 13.83 -11.32 -10.69
N LYS A 161 13.69 -11.80 -11.93
CA LYS A 161 14.85 -12.09 -12.79
C LYS A 161 15.68 -10.84 -13.08
N GLU A 162 15.04 -9.70 -13.36
CA GLU A 162 15.76 -8.45 -13.62
C GLU A 162 16.47 -7.91 -12.36
N PHE A 163 15.87 -8.04 -11.17
CA PHE A 163 16.56 -7.76 -9.91
C PHE A 163 17.77 -8.68 -9.66
N GLU A 164 17.66 -9.96 -10.00
CA GLU A 164 18.79 -10.91 -9.94
C GLU A 164 19.89 -10.55 -10.95
N ARG A 165 19.52 -10.11 -12.16
CA ARG A 165 20.46 -9.63 -13.19
C ARG A 165 21.23 -8.38 -12.74
N LEU A 166 20.54 -7.43 -12.11
CA LEU A 166 21.16 -6.25 -11.49
C LEU A 166 22.26 -6.59 -10.49
N SER A 167 22.12 -7.72 -9.78
CA SER A 167 23.10 -8.16 -8.78
C SER A 167 24.21 -9.05 -9.35
N SER A 168 23.98 -9.71 -10.48
CA SER A 168 24.88 -10.72 -11.05
C SER A 168 25.71 -10.22 -12.24
N GLU A 169 25.18 -9.30 -13.05
CA GLU A 169 25.89 -8.73 -14.20
C GLU A 169 26.84 -7.62 -13.73
N PRO A 170 28.17 -7.71 -14.01
CA PRO A 170 29.15 -6.77 -13.48
C PRO A 170 28.88 -5.30 -13.84
N GLU A 171 28.43 -5.02 -15.07
CA GLU A 171 28.14 -3.66 -15.52
C GLU A 171 26.91 -3.06 -14.83
N LEU A 172 25.83 -3.82 -14.73
CA LEU A 172 24.60 -3.38 -14.06
C LEU A 172 24.82 -3.20 -12.55
N ARG A 173 25.59 -4.12 -11.94
CA ARG A 173 25.96 -4.01 -10.53
C ARG A 173 26.77 -2.75 -10.27
N ALA A 174 27.75 -2.43 -11.13
CA ALA A 174 28.53 -1.21 -10.99
C ALA A 174 27.65 0.06 -11.08
N ARG A 175 26.71 0.11 -12.04
CA ARG A 175 25.75 1.22 -12.16
C ARG A 175 24.84 1.32 -10.93
N HIS A 176 24.38 0.19 -10.42
CA HIS A 176 23.54 0.14 -9.22
C HIS A 176 24.31 0.62 -7.98
N GLU A 177 25.55 0.17 -7.78
CA GLU A 177 26.41 0.59 -6.68
C GLU A 177 26.73 2.09 -6.76
N GLU A 178 27.05 2.61 -7.95
CA GLU A 178 27.25 4.05 -8.18
C GLU A 178 26.00 4.86 -7.83
N LEU A 179 24.83 4.39 -8.27
CA LEU A 179 23.55 5.03 -7.95
C LEU A 179 23.27 5.03 -6.44
N MET A 180 23.50 3.90 -5.77
CA MET A 180 23.30 3.80 -4.32
C MET A 180 24.27 4.69 -3.54
N GLN A 181 25.53 4.82 -3.99
CA GLN A 181 26.48 5.76 -3.39
C GLN A 181 26.05 7.21 -3.55
N LYS A 182 25.58 7.59 -4.74
CA LYS A 182 25.00 8.93 -4.97
C LYS A 182 23.82 9.18 -4.02
N LYS A 183 22.91 8.22 -3.89
CA LYS A 183 21.75 8.31 -2.98
C LYS A 183 22.13 8.40 -1.51
N TRP A 184 23.16 7.67 -1.09
CA TRP A 184 23.71 7.75 0.27
C TRP A 184 24.27 9.13 0.59
N MET A 185 24.98 9.75 -0.35
CA MET A 185 25.49 11.11 -0.18
C MET A 185 24.35 12.14 -0.12
N GLU A 186 23.35 12.03 -1.00
CA GLU A 186 22.13 12.88 -0.96
C GLU A 186 21.42 12.78 0.40
N TRP A 187 21.29 11.56 0.93
CA TRP A 187 20.70 11.31 2.24
C TRP A 187 21.53 11.97 3.36
N ARG A 188 22.86 11.79 3.32
CA ARG A 188 23.77 12.33 4.34
C ARG A 188 23.74 13.86 4.37
N ASP A 189 23.73 14.52 3.22
CA ASP A 189 23.65 15.98 3.12
C ASP A 189 22.34 16.52 3.70
N ARG A 190 21.23 15.82 3.43
CA ARG A 190 19.92 16.15 4.00
C ARG A 190 19.89 15.97 5.51
N GLU A 191 20.43 14.87 6.04
CA GLU A 191 20.51 14.64 7.49
C GLU A 191 21.45 15.62 8.20
N ALA A 192 22.56 16.01 7.57
CA ALA A 192 23.44 17.05 8.09
C ALA A 192 22.72 18.41 8.16
N THR A 193 21.95 18.76 7.12
CA THR A 193 21.15 19.99 7.08
C THR A 193 20.11 20.00 8.19
N ARG A 194 19.40 18.89 8.42
CA ARG A 194 18.39 18.76 9.50
C ARG A 194 18.97 19.00 10.90
N LYS A 195 20.20 18.56 11.15
CA LYS A 195 20.87 18.74 12.46
C LYS A 195 21.36 20.17 12.71
N LEU A 196 21.59 20.96 11.67
CA LEU A 196 22.10 22.33 11.78
C LEU A 196 21.02 23.39 12.02
N VAL A 197 19.74 23.03 11.86
CA VAL A 197 18.60 23.94 12.11
C VAL A 197 17.96 23.73 13.49
N GLY A 198 18.62 22.97 14.37
CA GLY A 198 18.24 22.75 15.77
C GLY A 198 18.95 23.70 16.73
#